data_AF-A0A951HXE0-F1
#
_entry.id   AF-A0A951HXE0-F1
#
_cell.length_a   1.000
_cell.length_b   1.000
_cell.length_c   1.000
_cell.angle_alpha   90.00
_cell.angle_beta   90.00
_cell.angle_gamma   90.00
#
_symmetry.space_group_name_H-M   'P 1'
#
loop_
_entity.id
_entity.type
_entity.pdbx_description
1 polymer ?
#
loop_
_entity_poly.entity_id
_entity_poly.type
_entity_poly.pdbx_seq_one_letter_code
_entity_poly.pdbx_strand_id
1 'polypeptide(L)'
;MNPNSYLDKTFTVNDPDARIRQADLVQFEKYADGDQLPPGKKVGDVKLIPVGTEVRLTAALIGSGKRPFVFAEPAAGGAPFGWTAASNFRGRLVNETIGLVAASGDLAFQGTNRTVTDAHAFVRSGPPDFASTGEVLALGTFVVVTEVKNQFSKVSRGEAQEGEIITGDEFGWTRSSNLTDGWSNRFGPNAAWDDGKFIGQKDLVNIVGNQDQTEQVTADSLDHYLALAAAAKADGIVLSIESGFRTYDQQKFLFDHQHDPGFNTAAAPGTSNHQHGQAFDLNSGGFSGDPIYDWLKENAPALGFIRTVSKEHWHWEFRPNEANHPPGRFKRNGVNP
;
A
#
# COMPACT_ATOMS: atom_id res chain seq x y z
N MET A 1 -3.27 -11.29 -12.11
CA MET A 1 -3.69 -10.46 -10.96
C MET A 1 -5.22 -10.48 -10.75
N ASN A 2 -5.67 -10.98 -9.60
CA ASN A 2 -7.03 -10.79 -9.07
C ASN A 2 -6.90 -9.86 -7.86
N PRO A 3 -7.47 -8.64 -7.85
CA PRO A 3 -7.34 -7.70 -6.74
C PRO A 3 -8.26 -8.05 -5.55
N ASN A 4 -9.20 -8.98 -5.70
CA ASN A 4 -10.13 -9.43 -4.66
C ASN A 4 -10.15 -10.96 -4.59
N SER A 5 -9.05 -11.56 -4.17
CA SER A 5 -8.86 -13.02 -4.20
C SER A 5 -9.77 -13.82 -3.25
N TYR A 6 -10.52 -13.13 -2.38
CA TYR A 6 -11.42 -13.73 -1.41
C TYR A 6 -12.81 -14.12 -1.98
N LEU A 7 -13.24 -13.53 -3.10
CA LEU A 7 -14.64 -13.61 -3.56
C LEU A 7 -15.13 -15.05 -3.86
N ASP A 8 -14.25 -15.90 -4.37
CA ASP A 8 -14.61 -17.26 -4.83
C ASP A 8 -14.22 -18.35 -3.81
N LYS A 9 -14.01 -17.97 -2.55
CA LYS A 9 -13.51 -18.87 -1.50
C LYS A 9 -14.52 -19.00 -0.35
N THR A 10 -14.41 -20.13 0.33
CA THR A 10 -15.10 -20.36 1.61
C THR A 10 -14.09 -20.24 2.75
N PHE A 11 -14.49 -19.54 3.81
CA PHE A 11 -13.69 -19.34 5.01
C PHE A 11 -14.42 -19.88 6.23
N THR A 12 -13.66 -20.41 7.18
CA THR A 12 -14.21 -20.91 8.45
C THR A 12 -13.90 -19.91 9.55
N VAL A 13 -14.94 -19.49 10.28
CA VAL A 13 -14.78 -18.67 11.49
C VAL A 13 -14.04 -19.49 12.55
N ASN A 14 -13.00 -18.91 13.13
CA ASN A 14 -12.14 -19.57 14.11
C ASN A 14 -12.07 -18.81 15.45
N ASP A 15 -12.40 -17.52 15.46
CA ASP A 15 -12.38 -16.71 16.69
C ASP A 15 -13.71 -16.82 17.47
N PRO A 16 -13.70 -17.22 18.75
CA PRO A 16 -14.91 -17.24 19.59
C PRO A 16 -15.52 -15.86 19.85
N ASP A 17 -14.77 -14.78 19.62
CA ASP A 17 -15.21 -13.39 19.72
C ASP A 17 -15.32 -12.73 18.33
N ALA A 18 -15.76 -13.49 17.33
CA ALA A 18 -16.00 -12.99 15.97
C ALA A 18 -17.18 -12.01 15.90
N ARG A 19 -16.95 -10.77 16.36
CA ARG A 19 -17.97 -9.71 16.46
C ARG A 19 -18.40 -9.20 15.10
N ILE A 20 -19.71 -8.98 14.97
CA ILE A 20 -20.33 -8.32 13.82
C ILE A 20 -20.34 -6.81 14.08
N ARG A 21 -20.03 -6.03 13.04
CA ARG A 21 -19.86 -4.58 13.05
C ARG A 21 -20.88 -3.91 12.15
N GLN A 22 -21.20 -2.67 12.52
CA GLN A 22 -21.95 -1.75 11.68
C GLN A 22 -21.10 -1.33 10.47
N ALA A 23 -21.73 -0.67 9.50
CA ALA A 23 -21.06 -0.20 8.29
C ALA A 23 -19.92 0.80 8.55
N ASP A 24 -19.88 1.44 9.72
CA ASP A 24 -18.78 2.32 10.13
C ASP A 24 -17.51 1.57 10.56
N LEU A 25 -17.56 0.23 10.66
CA LEU A 25 -16.51 -0.68 11.11
C LEU A 25 -16.02 -0.46 12.55
N VAL A 26 -16.58 0.52 13.27
CA VAL A 26 -16.18 0.89 14.62
C VAL A 26 -17.18 0.31 15.62
N GLN A 27 -18.47 0.57 15.41
CA GLN A 27 -19.54 0.11 16.28
C GLN A 27 -19.86 -1.36 16.02
N PHE A 28 -20.26 -2.05 17.09
CA PHE A 28 -20.70 -3.43 17.01
C PHE A 28 -22.21 -3.50 16.80
N GLU A 29 -22.63 -4.45 15.96
CA GLU A 29 -24.04 -4.83 15.88
C GLU A 29 -24.46 -5.49 17.20
N LYS A 30 -25.63 -5.11 17.70
CA LYS A 30 -26.20 -5.61 18.96
C LYS A 30 -27.59 -6.16 18.73
N TYR A 31 -27.99 -7.13 19.54
CA TYR A 31 -29.37 -7.62 19.51
C TYR A 31 -30.34 -6.51 19.91
N ALA A 32 -31.34 -6.25 19.06
CA ALA A 32 -32.39 -5.28 19.31
C ALA A 32 -33.62 -5.95 19.94
N ASP A 33 -34.57 -5.15 20.42
CA ASP A 33 -35.85 -5.68 20.88
C ASP A 33 -36.62 -6.30 19.70
N GLY A 34 -37.16 -7.51 19.91
CA GLY A 34 -37.77 -8.32 18.87
C GLY A 34 -36.83 -9.23 18.06
N ASP A 35 -35.51 -9.16 18.25
CA ASP A 35 -34.57 -10.10 17.62
C ASP A 35 -34.74 -11.53 18.21
N GLN A 36 -34.52 -12.54 17.37
CA GLN A 36 -34.33 -13.91 17.86
C GLN A 36 -32.96 -14.03 18.55
N LEU A 37 -32.98 -14.27 19.86
CA LEU A 37 -31.78 -14.35 20.68
C LEU A 37 -31.25 -15.79 20.76
N PRO A 38 -29.95 -16.03 20.49
CA PRO A 38 -29.33 -17.32 20.79
C PRO A 38 -29.37 -17.65 22.29
N PRO A 39 -29.27 -18.94 22.68
CA PRO A 39 -29.25 -19.34 24.08
C PRO A 39 -28.21 -18.56 24.89
N GLY A 40 -28.65 -17.96 26.00
CA GLY A 40 -27.81 -17.19 26.91
C GLY A 40 -27.50 -15.74 26.49
N LYS A 41 -28.00 -15.28 25.33
CA LYS A 41 -27.88 -13.88 24.88
C LYS A 41 -29.07 -13.03 25.31
N LYS A 42 -28.84 -11.72 25.42
CA LYS A 42 -29.81 -10.70 25.82
C LYS A 42 -29.86 -9.57 24.79
N VAL A 43 -30.94 -8.81 24.77
CA VAL A 43 -31.00 -7.52 24.05
C VAL A 43 -29.85 -6.62 24.53
N GLY A 44 -29.14 -6.01 23.57
CA GLY A 44 -27.95 -5.19 23.80
C GLY A 44 -26.63 -5.96 23.76
N ASP A 45 -26.63 -7.29 23.80
CA ASP A 45 -25.41 -8.08 23.60
C ASP A 45 -24.90 -7.94 22.15
N VAL A 46 -23.58 -7.97 21.98
CA VAL A 46 -22.95 -7.95 20.65
C VAL A 46 -23.26 -9.24 19.88
N LYS A 47 -23.64 -9.08 18.61
CA LYS A 47 -23.85 -10.18 17.67
C LYS A 47 -22.50 -10.76 17.25
N LEU A 48 -22.40 -12.09 17.26
CA LEU A 48 -21.19 -12.85 16.92
C LEU A 48 -21.50 -13.83 15.80
N ILE A 49 -20.51 -14.12 14.96
CA ILE A 49 -20.57 -15.27 14.04
C ILE A 49 -20.05 -16.50 14.80
N PRO A 50 -20.80 -17.61 14.90
CA PRO A 50 -20.35 -18.79 15.65
C PRO A 50 -19.06 -19.40 15.06
N VAL A 51 -18.19 -19.91 15.93
CA VAL A 51 -17.00 -20.68 15.52
C VAL A 51 -17.41 -21.91 14.70
N GLY A 52 -16.63 -22.21 13.67
CA GLY A 52 -16.90 -23.31 12.74
C GLY A 52 -17.89 -22.96 11.64
N THR A 53 -18.51 -21.77 11.68
CA THR A 53 -19.38 -21.30 10.59
C THR A 53 -18.55 -21.13 9.32
N GLU A 54 -19.03 -21.73 8.23
CA GLU A 54 -18.51 -21.50 6.89
C GLU A 54 -19.18 -20.28 6.26
N VAL A 55 -18.37 -19.36 5.74
CA VAL A 55 -18.83 -18.13 5.11
C VAL A 55 -18.26 -17.94 3.72
N ARG A 56 -18.99 -17.21 2.88
CA ARG A 56 -18.46 -16.51 1.72
C ARG A 56 -18.24 -15.05 2.08
N LEU A 57 -17.24 -14.43 1.48
CA LEU A 57 -16.92 -13.02 1.72
C LEU A 57 -17.25 -12.25 0.44
N THR A 58 -18.08 -11.21 0.55
CA THR A 58 -18.64 -10.51 -0.63
C THR A 58 -18.13 -9.08 -0.78
N ALA A 59 -17.57 -8.50 0.28
CA ALA A 59 -16.92 -7.19 0.24
C ALA A 59 -15.76 -7.13 1.23
N ALA A 60 -14.82 -6.23 1.00
CA ALA A 60 -13.72 -5.93 1.91
C ALA A 60 -13.50 -4.42 2.03
N LEU A 61 -13.09 -3.98 3.21
CA LEU A 61 -12.73 -2.59 3.51
C LEU A 61 -11.50 -2.57 4.40
N ILE A 62 -10.73 -1.49 4.32
CA ILE A 62 -9.58 -1.24 5.18
C ILE A 62 -9.96 -0.14 6.17
N GLY A 63 -10.03 -0.51 7.45
CA GLY A 63 -10.30 0.42 8.53
C GLY A 63 -9.03 1.12 9.03
N SER A 64 -9.16 1.80 10.17
CA SER A 64 -8.05 2.49 10.82
C SER A 64 -6.89 1.54 11.14
N GLY A 65 -5.66 2.05 11.03
CA GLY A 65 -4.45 1.27 11.28
C GLY A 65 -4.25 0.12 10.28
N LYS A 66 -4.71 0.30 9.03
CA LYS A 66 -4.60 -0.69 7.94
C LYS A 66 -5.31 -2.03 8.22
N ARG A 67 -6.30 -2.06 9.12
CA ARG A 67 -6.97 -3.31 9.50
C ARG A 67 -7.99 -3.76 8.46
N PRO A 68 -7.92 -5.01 7.96
CA PRO A 68 -8.88 -5.53 7.00
C PRO A 68 -10.19 -5.99 7.68
N PHE A 69 -11.30 -5.54 7.11
CA PHE A 69 -12.66 -5.96 7.42
C PHE A 69 -13.32 -6.56 6.19
N VAL A 70 -14.16 -7.56 6.40
CA VAL A 70 -14.87 -8.27 5.32
C VAL A 70 -16.34 -8.42 5.65
N PHE A 71 -17.18 -8.41 4.63
CA PHE A 71 -18.62 -8.66 4.76
C PHE A 71 -18.89 -10.15 4.58
N ALA A 72 -19.40 -10.79 5.62
CA ALA A 72 -19.55 -12.24 5.68
C ALA A 72 -21.01 -12.69 5.46
N GLU A 73 -21.18 -13.69 4.61
CA GLU A 73 -22.45 -14.33 4.29
C GLU A 73 -22.36 -15.84 4.54
N PRO A 74 -23.44 -16.51 5.01
CA PRO A 74 -23.42 -17.97 5.17
C PRO A 74 -23.06 -18.67 3.86
N ALA A 75 -22.09 -19.60 3.90
CA ALA A 75 -21.67 -20.33 2.69
C ALA A 75 -22.82 -21.15 2.07
N ALA A 76 -23.74 -21.66 2.90
CA ALA A 76 -24.94 -22.39 2.48
C ALA A 76 -26.06 -21.50 1.89
N GLY A 77 -25.89 -20.17 1.88
CA GLY A 77 -26.93 -19.20 1.56
C GLY A 77 -27.79 -18.83 2.77
N GLY A 78 -28.42 -17.66 2.71
CA GLY A 78 -29.22 -17.11 3.81
C GLY A 78 -29.02 -15.61 3.98
N ALA A 79 -29.53 -15.05 5.08
CA ALA A 79 -29.30 -13.65 5.42
C ALA A 79 -27.80 -13.42 5.72
N PRO A 80 -27.22 -12.29 5.28
CA PRO A 80 -25.84 -11.94 5.57
C PRO A 80 -25.62 -11.78 7.08
N PHE A 81 -24.42 -12.14 7.56
CA PHE A 81 -24.04 -11.88 8.95
C PHE A 81 -23.68 -10.40 9.15
N GLY A 82 -22.88 -9.83 8.25
CA GLY A 82 -22.44 -8.43 8.29
C GLY A 82 -20.93 -8.26 8.27
N TRP A 83 -20.46 -7.05 8.59
CA TRP A 83 -19.03 -6.73 8.63
C TRP A 83 -18.34 -7.39 9.82
N THR A 84 -17.16 -7.96 9.60
CA THR A 84 -16.34 -8.55 10.66
C THR A 84 -14.86 -8.42 10.34
N ALA A 85 -13.98 -8.58 11.33
CA ALA A 85 -12.54 -8.49 11.12
C ALA A 85 -12.02 -9.72 10.36
N ALA A 86 -11.10 -9.54 9.42
CA ALA A 86 -10.49 -10.66 8.69
C ALA A 86 -9.74 -11.64 9.63
N SER A 87 -9.26 -11.15 10.76
CA SER A 87 -8.61 -11.94 11.81
C SER A 87 -9.50 -13.03 12.41
N ASN A 88 -10.82 -12.92 12.26
CA ASN A 88 -11.78 -13.87 12.83
C ASN A 88 -11.81 -15.23 12.11
N PHE A 89 -11.20 -15.33 10.93
CA PHE A 89 -11.19 -16.54 10.12
C PHE A 89 -9.92 -17.36 10.33
N ARG A 90 -10.03 -18.68 10.11
CA ARG A 90 -8.86 -19.55 10.07
C ARG A 90 -7.88 -19.05 9.00
N GLY A 91 -6.60 -18.95 9.38
CA GLY A 91 -5.57 -18.39 8.51
C GLY A 91 -5.62 -16.86 8.35
N ARG A 92 -6.57 -16.17 9.00
CA ARG A 92 -6.66 -14.71 9.14
C ARG A 92 -6.60 -13.95 7.81
N LEU A 93 -7.00 -14.62 6.72
CA LEU A 93 -6.91 -14.13 5.33
C LEU A 93 -5.48 -13.76 4.88
N VAL A 94 -4.43 -14.26 5.53
CA VAL A 94 -3.04 -13.98 5.13
C VAL A 94 -2.83 -14.28 3.64
N ASN A 95 -2.27 -13.30 2.91
CA ASN A 95 -2.05 -13.28 1.47
C ASN A 95 -3.30 -13.14 0.59
N GLU A 96 -4.48 -12.90 1.16
CA GLU A 96 -5.64 -12.49 0.37
C GLU A 96 -5.52 -11.03 -0.06
N THR A 97 -5.87 -10.74 -1.31
CA THR A 97 -5.95 -9.40 -1.87
C THR A 97 -7.34 -8.82 -1.66
N ILE A 98 -7.41 -7.53 -1.30
CA ILE A 98 -8.63 -6.86 -0.86
C ILE A 98 -8.80 -5.46 -1.47
N GLY A 99 -8.47 -5.34 -2.76
CA GLY A 99 -8.76 -4.17 -3.57
C GLY A 99 -7.56 -3.68 -4.36
N LEU A 100 -7.87 -2.99 -5.45
CA LEU A 100 -6.93 -2.28 -6.29
C LEU A 100 -6.91 -0.80 -5.88
N VAL A 101 -5.72 -0.25 -5.71
CA VAL A 101 -5.46 1.19 -5.65
C VAL A 101 -4.82 1.57 -6.97
N ALA A 102 -5.67 1.95 -7.92
CA ALA A 102 -5.24 2.33 -9.25
C ALA A 102 -4.27 3.50 -9.18
N ALA A 103 -3.22 3.46 -9.99
CA ALA A 103 -2.33 4.58 -10.20
C ALA A 103 -3.16 5.79 -10.62
N SER A 104 -2.99 6.90 -9.88
CA SER A 104 -3.42 8.20 -10.37
C SER A 104 -2.44 8.61 -11.46
N GLY A 105 -2.79 8.34 -12.72
CA GLY A 105 -1.86 8.47 -13.86
C GLY A 105 -1.24 9.86 -13.97
N ASP A 106 -0.01 9.94 -14.45
CA ASP A 106 0.58 11.22 -14.84
C ASP A 106 -0.24 11.77 -16.02
N LEU A 107 -0.78 12.98 -15.87
CA LEU A 107 -1.46 13.63 -16.98
C LEU A 107 -0.41 14.17 -17.95
N ALA A 108 -0.47 13.67 -19.18
CA ALA A 108 0.30 14.21 -20.29
C ALA A 108 0.13 15.73 -20.36
N PHE A 109 1.17 16.40 -20.83
CA PHE A 109 1.13 17.84 -20.98
C PHE A 109 0.14 18.23 -22.09
N GLN A 110 -0.96 18.89 -21.72
CA GLN A 110 -2.03 19.38 -22.60
C GLN A 110 -1.92 20.88 -22.89
N GLY A 111 -0.74 21.49 -22.68
CA GLY A 111 -0.47 22.90 -22.99
C GLY A 111 -0.46 23.84 -21.78
N THR A 112 -1.39 23.67 -20.83
CA THR A 112 -1.52 24.59 -19.68
C THR A 112 -1.25 23.93 -18.33
N ASN A 113 -1.42 22.60 -18.22
CA ASN A 113 -1.18 21.89 -16.98
C ASN A 113 0.30 21.81 -16.60
N ARG A 114 0.57 22.06 -15.32
CA ARG A 114 1.89 22.03 -14.69
C ARG A 114 1.83 21.38 -13.32
N THR A 115 3.00 21.01 -12.81
CA THR A 115 3.20 20.59 -11.43
C THR A 115 4.20 21.49 -10.73
N VAL A 116 3.92 21.82 -9.48
CA VAL A 116 4.86 22.52 -8.60
C VAL A 116 5.99 21.59 -8.20
N THR A 117 7.23 21.91 -8.57
CA THR A 117 8.42 21.07 -8.32
C THR A 117 9.48 21.75 -7.47
N ASP A 118 9.29 23.01 -7.07
CA ASP A 118 10.17 23.73 -6.15
C ASP A 118 9.49 23.86 -4.78
N ALA A 119 10.18 23.45 -3.71
CA ALA A 119 9.70 23.58 -2.33
C ALA A 119 9.56 25.05 -1.87
N HIS A 120 10.12 26.00 -2.63
CA HIS A 120 10.02 27.45 -2.40
C HIS A 120 9.14 28.12 -3.46
N ALA A 121 8.10 27.44 -3.94
CA ALA A 121 7.14 27.96 -4.87
C ALA A 121 6.20 29.01 -4.23
N PHE A 122 6.76 30.17 -3.88
CA PHE A 122 6.00 31.27 -3.29
C PHE A 122 4.90 31.75 -4.24
N VAL A 123 3.71 31.94 -3.67
CA VAL A 123 2.60 32.66 -4.28
C VAL A 123 2.93 34.16 -4.27
N ARG A 124 2.55 34.84 -5.34
CA ARG A 124 2.88 36.23 -5.61
C ARG A 124 1.66 37.00 -6.06
N SER A 125 1.66 38.29 -5.76
CA SER A 125 0.72 39.24 -6.36
C SER A 125 0.89 39.32 -7.87
N GLY A 126 -0.05 39.97 -8.54
CA GLY A 126 0.03 40.24 -9.96
C GLY A 126 0.98 41.37 -10.35
N PRO A 127 1.05 41.69 -11.64
CA PRO A 127 1.81 42.84 -12.13
C PRO A 127 1.34 44.17 -11.49
N PRO A 128 2.23 45.18 -11.40
CA PRO A 128 3.59 45.16 -11.96
C PRO A 128 4.64 44.47 -11.07
N ASP A 129 4.38 44.30 -9.77
CA ASP A 129 5.46 44.08 -8.79
C ASP A 129 5.74 42.60 -8.45
N PHE A 130 4.76 41.71 -8.63
CA PHE A 130 4.90 40.26 -8.32
C PHE A 130 5.49 39.99 -6.91
N ALA A 131 5.06 40.80 -5.94
CA ALA A 131 5.51 40.70 -4.56
C ALA A 131 5.06 39.37 -3.95
N SER A 132 5.91 38.74 -3.15
CA SER A 132 5.56 37.51 -2.44
C SER A 132 4.41 37.76 -1.47
N THR A 133 3.42 36.86 -1.43
CA THR A 133 2.35 36.89 -0.41
C THR A 133 2.78 36.22 0.90
N GLY A 134 3.89 35.48 0.88
CA GLY A 134 4.36 34.66 2.01
C GLY A 134 3.80 33.24 2.00
N GLU A 135 2.78 32.95 1.19
CA GLU A 135 2.24 31.61 1.00
C GLU A 135 3.11 30.81 0.02
N VAL A 136 3.14 29.48 0.18
CA VAL A 136 3.93 28.56 -0.66
C VAL A 136 3.00 27.49 -1.22
N LEU A 137 3.05 27.27 -2.53
CA LEU A 137 2.38 26.13 -3.14
C LEU A 137 3.08 24.85 -2.72
N ALA A 138 2.31 23.88 -2.24
CA ALA A 138 2.86 22.59 -1.83
C ALA A 138 3.52 21.87 -3.02
N LEU A 139 4.63 21.19 -2.77
CA LEU A 139 5.31 20.35 -3.76
C LEU A 139 4.32 19.30 -4.31
N GLY A 140 4.29 19.11 -5.62
CA GLY A 140 3.36 18.20 -6.28
C GLY A 140 1.97 18.77 -6.56
N THR A 141 1.67 20.01 -6.14
CA THR A 141 0.38 20.67 -6.45
C THR A 141 0.17 20.72 -7.96
N PHE A 142 -0.98 20.20 -8.40
CA PHE A 142 -1.41 20.28 -9.79
C PHE A 142 -2.02 21.64 -10.09
N VAL A 143 -1.48 22.34 -11.08
CA VAL A 143 -1.91 23.69 -11.43
C VAL A 143 -2.15 23.84 -12.92
N VAL A 144 -3.04 24.76 -13.28
CA VAL A 144 -3.25 25.22 -14.64
C VAL A 144 -2.64 26.60 -14.79
N VAL A 145 -1.73 26.77 -15.74
CA VAL A 145 -1.20 28.09 -16.11
C VAL A 145 -2.23 28.79 -16.98
N THR A 146 -2.80 29.88 -16.47
CA THR A 146 -3.84 30.67 -17.15
C THR A 146 -3.27 31.90 -17.86
N GLU A 147 -2.13 32.41 -17.41
CA GLU A 147 -1.43 33.55 -17.99
C GLU A 147 0.08 33.44 -17.75
N VAL A 148 0.90 33.90 -18.69
CA VAL A 148 2.35 34.04 -18.50
C VAL A 148 2.76 35.49 -18.76
N LYS A 149 3.49 36.08 -17.82
CA LYS A 149 4.02 37.44 -17.93
C LYS A 149 5.42 37.50 -17.35
N ASN A 150 6.38 37.93 -18.17
CA ASN A 150 7.80 37.88 -17.85
C ASN A 150 8.21 36.45 -17.43
N GLN A 151 8.82 36.31 -16.24
CA GLN A 151 9.26 35.04 -15.65
C GLN A 151 8.22 34.42 -14.69
N PHE A 152 6.99 34.93 -14.69
CA PHE A 152 5.93 34.49 -13.78
C PHE A 152 4.76 33.89 -14.55
N SER A 153 4.17 32.85 -13.97
CA SER A 153 2.95 32.21 -14.44
C SER A 153 1.84 32.45 -13.43
N LYS A 154 0.68 32.86 -13.92
CA LYS A 154 -0.56 32.88 -13.15
C LYS A 154 -1.12 31.47 -13.11
N VAL A 155 -1.39 30.97 -11.92
CA VAL A 155 -1.74 29.57 -11.67
C VAL A 155 -3.05 29.44 -10.91
N SER A 156 -3.87 28.51 -11.37
CA SER A 156 -5.10 28.08 -10.71
C SER A 156 -5.00 26.61 -10.34
N ARG A 157 -5.84 26.16 -9.39
CA ARG A 157 -6.01 24.74 -9.06
C ARG A 157 -6.35 23.97 -10.34
N GLY A 158 -5.58 22.94 -10.63
CA GLY A 158 -5.95 21.95 -11.64
C GLY A 158 -6.59 20.75 -10.96
N GLU A 159 -7.63 20.20 -11.59
CA GLU A 159 -8.20 18.91 -11.22
C GLU A 159 -8.27 18.02 -12.45
N ALA A 160 -7.88 16.75 -12.28
CA ALA A 160 -7.99 15.73 -13.31
C ALA A 160 -9.35 15.04 -13.16
N GLN A 161 -10.23 15.18 -14.15
CA GLN A 161 -11.50 14.45 -14.18
C GLN A 161 -11.67 13.76 -15.53
N GLU A 162 -11.79 12.44 -15.51
CA GLU A 162 -11.98 11.61 -16.72
C GLU A 162 -10.92 11.83 -17.83
N GLY A 163 -9.70 12.27 -17.46
CA GLY A 163 -8.61 12.55 -18.39
C GLY A 163 -8.58 13.99 -18.93
N GLU A 164 -9.56 14.81 -18.59
CA GLU A 164 -9.58 16.25 -18.85
C GLU A 164 -9.11 17.06 -17.65
N ILE A 165 -8.64 18.28 -17.92
CA ILE A 165 -8.15 19.21 -16.90
C ILE A 165 -9.24 20.25 -16.64
N ILE A 166 -9.75 20.27 -15.43
CA ILE A 166 -10.66 21.31 -14.95
C ILE A 166 -9.82 22.38 -14.24
N THR A 167 -10.06 23.64 -14.60
CA THR A 167 -9.45 24.80 -13.94
C THR A 167 -10.36 25.27 -12.82
N GLY A 168 -9.88 25.18 -11.58
CA GLY A 168 -10.56 25.67 -10.39
C GLY A 168 -10.06 27.04 -9.94
N ASP A 169 -10.11 27.28 -8.64
CA ASP A 169 -9.77 28.57 -8.02
C ASP A 169 -8.34 29.02 -8.31
N GLU A 170 -8.17 30.33 -8.47
CA GLU A 170 -6.88 30.97 -8.64
C GLU A 170 -6.05 30.91 -7.35
N PHE A 171 -4.78 30.52 -7.45
CA PHE A 171 -3.81 30.69 -6.37
C PHE A 171 -3.12 32.06 -6.44
N GLY A 172 -2.83 32.54 -7.66
CA GLY A 172 -2.11 33.79 -7.89
C GLY A 172 -0.95 33.57 -8.86
N TRP A 173 0.16 34.29 -8.69
CA TRP A 173 1.33 34.17 -9.56
C TRP A 173 2.46 33.38 -8.88
N THR A 174 3.25 32.66 -9.65
CA THR A 174 4.51 32.07 -9.17
C THR A 174 5.58 32.13 -10.25
N ARG A 175 6.86 31.90 -9.92
CA ARG A 175 7.91 31.85 -10.96
C ARG A 175 7.66 30.65 -11.87
N SER A 176 7.76 30.84 -13.18
CA SER A 176 7.59 29.74 -14.14
C SER A 176 8.62 28.62 -13.92
N SER A 177 9.80 28.94 -13.38
CA SER A 177 10.83 27.96 -13.01
C SER A 177 10.44 27.03 -11.86
N ASN A 178 9.39 27.36 -11.09
CA ASN A 178 8.88 26.53 -10.01
C ASN A 178 8.03 25.37 -10.55
N LEU A 179 7.71 25.38 -11.84
CA LEU A 179 6.72 24.53 -12.49
C LEU A 179 7.41 23.61 -13.52
N THR A 180 6.91 22.38 -13.62
CA THR A 180 7.26 21.44 -14.69
C THR A 180 6.02 21.07 -15.50
N ASP A 181 6.19 20.88 -16.81
CA ASP A 181 5.14 20.49 -17.76
C ASP A 181 4.44 19.19 -17.38
N GLY A 182 3.10 19.18 -17.48
CA GLY A 182 2.28 18.02 -17.14
C GLY A 182 1.98 17.88 -15.65
N TRP A 183 1.17 16.87 -15.31
CA TRP A 183 1.04 16.44 -13.92
C TRP A 183 2.09 15.37 -13.60
N SER A 184 2.91 15.63 -12.58
CA SER A 184 3.76 14.62 -11.98
C SER A 184 3.28 14.41 -10.55
N ASN A 185 2.48 13.36 -10.31
CA ASN A 185 2.15 12.97 -8.94
C ASN A 185 3.35 12.25 -8.29
N ARG A 186 4.57 12.75 -8.52
CA ARG A 186 5.82 12.03 -8.27
C ARG A 186 6.07 11.74 -6.80
N PHE A 187 5.39 12.43 -5.89
CA PHE A 187 5.42 12.16 -4.44
C PHE A 187 4.10 11.55 -3.94
N GLY A 188 3.19 11.20 -4.85
CA GLY A 188 1.89 10.64 -4.56
C GLY A 188 1.94 9.19 -4.06
N PRO A 189 0.77 8.64 -3.69
CA PRO A 189 0.65 7.34 -3.05
C PRO A 189 1.05 6.15 -3.93
N ASN A 190 1.18 6.33 -5.24
CA ASN A 190 1.54 5.29 -6.22
C ASN A 190 2.91 5.51 -6.85
N ALA A 191 3.63 6.56 -6.43
CA ALA A 191 4.82 7.02 -7.13
C ALA A 191 6.02 6.11 -6.86
N ALA A 192 6.52 5.47 -7.90
CA ALA A 192 7.67 4.58 -7.81
C ALA A 192 8.98 5.31 -8.08
N TRP A 193 10.04 4.85 -7.43
CA TRP A 193 11.36 5.46 -7.49
C TRP A 193 12.48 4.42 -7.65
N ASP A 194 13.49 4.79 -8.42
CA ASP A 194 14.72 4.01 -8.62
C ASP A 194 15.93 4.95 -8.56
N ASP A 195 16.82 4.72 -7.60
CA ASP A 195 18.06 5.49 -7.39
C ASP A 195 17.88 7.02 -7.50
N GLY A 196 16.87 7.55 -6.81
CA GLY A 196 16.53 8.97 -6.76
C GLY A 196 15.72 9.48 -7.96
N LYS A 197 15.44 8.63 -8.94
CA LYS A 197 14.63 8.97 -10.13
C LYS A 197 13.20 8.50 -9.94
N PHE A 198 12.26 9.38 -10.22
CA PHE A 198 10.85 8.99 -10.35
C PHE A 198 10.69 8.15 -11.63
N ILE A 199 10.13 6.96 -11.51
CA ILE A 199 9.98 5.99 -12.61
C ILE A 199 8.51 5.76 -13.02
N GLY A 200 7.61 6.63 -12.57
CA GLY A 200 6.19 6.59 -12.90
C GLY A 200 5.32 6.10 -11.75
N GLN A 201 4.02 6.02 -12.01
CA GLN A 201 3.02 5.54 -11.06
C GLN A 201 2.81 4.03 -11.23
N LYS A 202 2.61 3.31 -10.13
CA LYS A 202 2.29 1.89 -10.11
C LYS A 202 0.89 1.64 -9.57
N ASP A 203 0.11 0.81 -10.25
CA ASP A 203 -1.06 0.21 -9.64
C ASP A 203 -0.63 -0.58 -8.40
N LEU A 204 -1.31 -0.36 -7.28
CA LEU A 204 -1.05 -1.09 -6.04
C LEU A 204 -2.21 -2.01 -5.73
N VAL A 205 -1.92 -3.16 -5.12
CA VAL A 205 -2.93 -4.09 -4.63
C VAL A 205 -2.78 -4.18 -3.12
N ASN A 206 -3.90 -4.00 -2.42
CA ASN A 206 -3.94 -4.20 -0.98
C ASN A 206 -3.94 -5.70 -0.70
N ILE A 207 -3.02 -6.16 0.15
CA ILE A 207 -2.87 -7.56 0.53
C ILE A 207 -2.86 -7.68 2.05
N VAL A 208 -3.55 -8.68 2.59
CA VAL A 208 -3.52 -8.97 4.02
C VAL A 208 -2.16 -9.57 4.38
N GLY A 209 -1.40 -8.83 5.19
CA GLY A 209 -0.07 -9.20 5.66
C GLY A 209 -0.10 -9.88 7.03
N ASN A 210 0.93 -9.62 7.83
CA ASN A 210 1.03 -10.10 9.21
C ASN A 210 0.25 -9.20 10.20
N GLN A 211 0.06 -9.66 11.43
CA GLN A 211 -0.46 -8.87 12.57
C GLN A 211 -1.84 -8.19 12.33
N ASP A 212 -2.71 -8.81 11.54
CA ASP A 212 -4.03 -8.27 11.16
C ASP A 212 -3.97 -6.92 10.45
N GLN A 213 -2.89 -6.66 9.72
CA GLN A 213 -2.72 -5.46 8.93
C GLN A 213 -2.66 -5.80 7.45
N THR A 214 -2.94 -4.79 6.65
CA THR A 214 -2.81 -4.83 5.20
C THR A 214 -1.53 -4.11 4.80
N GLU A 215 -0.89 -4.63 3.78
CA GLU A 215 0.21 -3.97 3.10
C GLU A 215 -0.17 -3.74 1.63
N GLN A 216 0.65 -2.96 0.94
CA GLN A 216 0.46 -2.69 -0.47
C GLN A 216 1.61 -3.29 -1.25
N VAL A 217 1.33 -3.91 -2.39
CA VAL A 217 2.33 -4.39 -3.33
C VAL A 217 2.01 -3.86 -4.71
N THR A 218 3.00 -3.69 -5.57
CA THR A 218 2.72 -3.27 -6.95
C THR A 218 2.01 -4.41 -7.70
N ALA A 219 1.08 -4.06 -8.57
CA ALA A 219 0.32 -5.04 -9.36
C ALA A 219 1.21 -5.96 -10.20
N ASP A 220 2.35 -5.45 -10.67
CA ASP A 220 3.35 -6.18 -11.47
C ASP A 220 4.24 -7.12 -10.65
N SER A 221 4.29 -6.97 -9.32
CA SER A 221 5.06 -7.85 -8.44
C SER A 221 4.18 -8.85 -7.67
N LEU A 222 2.87 -8.62 -7.62
CA LEU A 222 1.91 -9.43 -6.87
C LEU A 222 1.94 -10.92 -7.26
N ASP A 223 1.81 -11.25 -8.55
CA ASP A 223 1.71 -12.64 -8.99
C ASP A 223 3.02 -13.41 -8.67
N HIS A 224 4.17 -12.71 -8.64
CA HIS A 224 5.47 -13.27 -8.23
C HIS A 224 5.53 -13.53 -6.72
N TYR A 225 5.08 -12.57 -5.91
CA TYR A 225 4.98 -12.76 -4.46
C TYR A 225 4.02 -13.91 -4.11
N LEU A 226 2.85 -13.99 -4.75
CA LEU A 226 1.88 -15.05 -4.50
C LEU A 226 2.43 -16.43 -4.89
N ALA A 227 3.26 -16.52 -5.95
CA ALA A 227 3.96 -17.76 -6.29
C ALA A 227 4.96 -18.17 -5.20
N LEU A 228 5.72 -17.23 -4.64
CA LEU A 228 6.63 -17.47 -3.51
C LEU A 228 5.88 -17.97 -2.27
N ALA A 229 4.81 -17.28 -1.89
CA ALA A 229 3.98 -17.65 -0.75
C ALA A 229 3.29 -19.01 -0.94
N ALA A 230 2.84 -19.33 -2.15
CA ALA A 230 2.23 -20.62 -2.48
C ALA A 230 3.24 -21.77 -2.40
N ALA A 231 4.46 -21.57 -2.91
CA ALA A 231 5.54 -22.56 -2.79
C ALA A 231 5.91 -22.81 -1.32
N ALA A 232 6.06 -21.75 -0.52
CA ALA A 232 6.34 -21.89 0.91
C ALA A 232 5.22 -22.66 1.63
N LYS A 233 3.97 -22.35 1.32
CA LYS A 233 2.80 -23.02 1.91
C LYS A 233 2.75 -24.50 1.57
N ALA A 234 3.17 -24.90 0.37
CA ALA A 234 3.25 -26.32 -0.02
C ALA A 234 4.22 -27.12 0.88
N ASP A 235 5.25 -26.45 1.40
CA ASP A 235 6.23 -27.02 2.34
C ASP A 235 5.88 -26.77 3.82
N GLY A 236 4.64 -26.31 4.09
CA GLY A 236 4.16 -26.06 5.45
C GLY A 236 4.64 -24.74 6.07
N ILE A 237 5.27 -23.86 5.28
CA ILE A 237 5.73 -22.54 5.70
C ILE A 237 4.68 -21.47 5.36
N VAL A 238 4.23 -20.72 6.36
CA VAL A 238 3.30 -19.59 6.14
C VAL A 238 4.10 -18.30 6.00
N LEU A 239 4.32 -17.90 4.75
CA LEU A 239 4.92 -16.62 4.41
C LEU A 239 3.88 -15.49 4.47
N SER A 240 4.26 -14.35 5.03
CA SER A 240 3.44 -13.13 5.03
C SER A 240 4.30 -11.89 4.88
N ILE A 241 3.72 -10.83 4.29
CA ILE A 241 4.36 -9.52 4.15
C ILE A 241 4.20 -8.74 5.46
N GLU A 242 5.31 -8.16 5.90
CA GLU A 242 5.37 -7.15 6.96
C GLU A 242 5.53 -5.75 6.38
N SER A 243 6.24 -5.59 5.26
CA SER A 243 6.30 -4.34 4.50
C SER A 243 6.43 -4.59 2.99
N GLY A 244 5.59 -3.94 2.19
CA GLY A 244 5.65 -4.00 0.73
C GLY A 244 6.07 -2.66 0.11
N PHE A 245 5.29 -2.14 -0.82
CA PHE A 245 5.50 -0.84 -1.43
C PHE A 245 5.53 0.29 -0.40
N ARG A 246 6.51 1.19 -0.50
CA ARG A 246 6.60 2.41 0.30
C ARG A 246 6.50 3.64 -0.59
N THR A 247 5.70 4.60 -0.16
CA THR A 247 5.66 5.94 -0.73
C THR A 247 6.94 6.72 -0.41
N TYR A 248 7.16 7.82 -1.13
CA TYR A 248 8.28 8.73 -0.83
C TYR A 248 8.21 9.31 0.58
N ASP A 249 7.03 9.74 1.03
CA ASP A 249 6.85 10.33 2.36
C ASP A 249 7.07 9.30 3.49
N GLN A 250 6.60 8.06 3.31
CA GLN A 250 6.90 6.98 4.26
C GLN A 250 8.41 6.72 4.34
N GLN A 251 9.10 6.68 3.19
CA GLN A 251 10.55 6.52 3.19
C GLN A 251 11.26 7.70 3.86
N LYS A 252 10.81 8.93 3.60
CA LYS A 252 11.34 10.13 4.23
C LYS A 252 11.16 10.12 5.73
N PHE A 253 9.99 9.74 6.22
CA PHE A 253 9.76 9.59 7.65
C PHE A 253 10.76 8.61 8.28
N LEU A 254 10.95 7.43 7.70
CA LEU A 254 11.91 6.44 8.19
C LEU A 254 13.36 6.95 8.14
N PHE A 255 13.74 7.64 7.07
CA PHE A 255 15.08 8.21 6.92
C PHE A 255 15.37 9.31 7.95
N ASP A 256 14.41 10.22 8.17
CA ASP A 256 14.55 11.32 9.12
C ASP A 256 14.70 10.81 10.57
N HIS A 257 14.07 9.68 10.91
CA HIS A 257 14.06 9.10 12.25
C HIS A 257 15.04 7.92 12.43
N GLN A 258 15.87 7.60 11.44
CA GLN A 258 16.70 6.38 11.44
C GLN A 258 17.75 6.29 12.57
N HIS A 259 17.96 7.38 13.31
CA HIS A 259 18.85 7.45 14.46
C HIS A 259 18.10 7.50 15.80
N ASP A 260 16.77 7.54 15.75
CA ASP A 260 15.93 7.55 16.94
C ASP A 260 15.78 6.13 17.51
N PRO A 261 15.59 5.99 18.85
CA PRO A 261 15.37 4.69 19.46
C PRO A 261 14.17 3.95 18.83
N GLY A 262 14.41 2.72 18.35
CA GLY A 262 13.39 1.87 17.76
C GLY A 262 13.29 1.95 16.23
N PHE A 263 14.10 2.78 15.56
CA PHE A 263 14.17 2.85 14.11
C PHE A 263 15.40 2.11 13.56
N ASN A 264 15.25 1.53 12.37
CA ASN A 264 16.34 0.94 11.61
C ASN A 264 16.98 1.98 10.68
N THR A 265 18.21 1.71 10.23
CA THR A 265 18.83 2.47 9.14
C THR A 265 17.95 2.40 7.90
N ALA A 266 17.74 3.54 7.24
CA ALA A 266 16.87 3.63 6.08
C ALA A 266 17.63 4.25 4.90
N ALA A 267 17.31 3.81 3.69
CA ALA A 267 17.82 4.44 2.47
C ALA A 267 17.26 5.87 2.33
N ALA A 268 18.00 6.75 1.66
CA ALA A 268 17.51 8.09 1.36
C ALA A 268 16.22 8.02 0.52
N PRO A 269 15.27 8.95 0.69
CA PRO A 269 14.03 8.95 -0.08
C PRO A 269 14.31 8.99 -1.59
N GLY A 270 13.63 8.13 -2.33
CA GLY A 270 13.82 7.90 -3.76
C GLY A 270 14.81 6.78 -4.09
N THR A 271 15.55 6.24 -3.11
CA THR A 271 16.60 5.22 -3.35
C THR A 271 16.27 3.85 -2.77
N SER A 272 15.14 3.70 -2.08
CA SER A 272 14.70 2.43 -1.49
C SER A 272 14.02 1.52 -2.52
N ASN A 273 14.37 0.24 -2.56
CA ASN A 273 13.71 -0.73 -3.46
C ASN A 273 12.25 -1.03 -3.07
N HIS A 274 11.81 -0.65 -1.87
CA HIS A 274 10.37 -0.63 -1.54
C HIS A 274 9.62 0.47 -2.31
N GLN A 275 10.29 1.58 -2.64
CA GLN A 275 9.72 2.61 -3.51
C GLN A 275 9.75 2.19 -4.97
N HIS A 276 10.68 1.31 -5.39
CA HIS A 276 10.59 0.68 -6.71
C HIS A 276 9.39 -0.28 -6.79
N GLY A 277 9.04 -0.91 -5.67
CA GLY A 277 7.96 -1.91 -5.58
C GLY A 277 8.41 -3.35 -5.81
N GLN A 278 9.72 -3.61 -5.80
CA GLN A 278 10.27 -4.96 -5.97
C GLN A 278 10.73 -5.60 -4.64
N ALA A 279 10.74 -4.84 -3.55
CA ALA A 279 11.18 -5.31 -2.24
C ALA A 279 10.00 -5.69 -1.33
N PHE A 280 10.23 -6.72 -0.53
CA PHE A 280 9.28 -7.31 0.39
C PHE A 280 10.01 -7.64 1.70
N ASP A 281 9.54 -7.05 2.79
CA ASP A 281 9.93 -7.49 4.13
C ASP A 281 9.00 -8.62 4.55
N LEU A 282 9.57 -9.78 4.82
CA LEU A 282 8.87 -11.02 5.09
C LEU A 282 9.06 -11.45 6.55
N ASN A 283 8.07 -12.17 7.09
CA ASN A 283 7.94 -12.54 8.50
C ASN A 283 8.97 -13.54 9.07
N SER A 284 10.16 -13.66 8.48
CA SER A 284 11.27 -14.39 9.11
C SER A 284 11.65 -13.77 10.44
N GLY A 285 11.85 -14.58 11.48
CA GLY A 285 12.16 -14.12 12.84
C GLY A 285 13.66 -14.01 13.14
N GLY A 286 14.52 -14.49 12.25
CA GLY A 286 15.97 -14.45 12.40
C GLY A 286 16.71 -14.91 11.15
N PHE A 287 18.03 -15.04 11.28
CA PHE A 287 18.88 -15.70 10.28
C PHE A 287 18.80 -17.23 10.43
N SER A 288 19.88 -17.95 10.07
CA SER A 288 19.95 -19.41 10.09
C SER A 288 19.41 -20.02 11.39
N GLY A 289 18.55 -21.03 11.27
CA GLY A 289 17.79 -21.62 12.36
C GLY A 289 16.34 -21.12 12.44
N ASP A 290 16.00 -20.03 11.75
CA ASP A 290 14.61 -19.62 11.50
C ASP A 290 14.04 -20.41 10.29
N PRO A 291 12.93 -21.15 10.43
CA PRO A 291 12.39 -21.99 9.36
C PRO A 291 12.00 -21.22 8.10
N ILE A 292 11.54 -19.97 8.24
CA ILE A 292 11.12 -19.14 7.10
C ILE A 292 12.36 -18.65 6.35
N TYR A 293 13.35 -18.12 7.07
CA TYR A 293 14.61 -17.68 6.48
C TYR A 293 15.35 -18.81 5.77
N ASP A 294 15.47 -19.98 6.42
CA ASP A 294 16.17 -21.13 5.85
C ASP A 294 15.45 -21.62 4.58
N TRP A 295 14.11 -21.68 4.60
CA TRP A 295 13.34 -22.01 3.39
C TRP A 295 13.53 -21.00 2.27
N LEU A 296 13.45 -19.69 2.56
CA LEU A 296 13.64 -18.64 1.55
C LEU A 296 15.03 -18.69 0.93
N LYS A 297 16.07 -18.89 1.76
CA LYS A 297 17.46 -19.00 1.31
C LYS A 297 17.68 -20.13 0.31
N GLU A 298 16.98 -21.25 0.48
CA GLU A 298 17.12 -22.42 -0.38
C GLU A 298 16.24 -22.32 -1.64
N ASN A 299 15.03 -21.77 -1.52
CA ASN A 299 13.99 -21.90 -2.56
C ASN A 299 13.68 -20.59 -3.30
N ALA A 300 13.77 -19.44 -2.64
CA ALA A 300 13.37 -18.16 -3.22
C ALA A 300 14.16 -17.78 -4.50
N PRO A 301 15.48 -18.08 -4.63
CA PRO A 301 16.22 -17.79 -5.87
C PRO A 301 15.64 -18.47 -7.11
N ALA A 302 15.15 -19.70 -7.01
CA ALA A 302 14.52 -20.40 -8.14
C ALA A 302 13.19 -19.72 -8.57
N LEU A 303 12.60 -18.92 -7.70
CA LEU A 303 11.38 -18.15 -7.92
C LEU A 303 11.68 -16.68 -8.26
N GLY A 304 12.95 -16.34 -8.49
CA GLY A 304 13.38 -15.00 -8.88
C GLY A 304 13.60 -14.04 -7.71
N PHE A 305 13.54 -14.51 -6.47
CA PHE A 305 13.74 -13.67 -5.28
C PHE A 305 15.14 -13.85 -4.69
N ILE A 306 15.77 -12.75 -4.29
CA ILE A 306 17.06 -12.78 -3.60
C ILE A 306 17.07 -11.84 -2.41
N ARG A 307 17.94 -12.15 -1.44
CA ARG A 307 18.22 -11.26 -0.30
C ARG A 307 19.34 -10.29 -0.66
N THR A 308 19.03 -9.01 -0.70
CA THR A 308 19.95 -7.95 -1.18
C THR A 308 20.62 -7.19 -0.04
N VAL A 309 20.06 -7.21 1.17
CA VAL A 309 20.58 -6.47 2.33
C VAL A 309 21.14 -7.44 3.37
N SER A 310 22.47 -7.43 3.58
CA SER A 310 23.14 -8.49 4.35
C SER A 310 22.73 -8.59 5.83
N LYS A 311 22.27 -7.48 6.43
CA LYS A 311 21.89 -7.39 7.86
C LYS A 311 20.39 -7.61 8.11
N GLU A 312 19.61 -7.80 7.05
CA GLU A 312 18.16 -7.92 7.12
C GLU A 312 17.81 -9.32 6.62
N HIS A 313 17.37 -10.19 7.52
CA HIS A 313 16.94 -11.55 7.16
C HIS A 313 15.56 -11.55 6.48
N TRP A 314 14.77 -10.52 6.78
CA TRP A 314 13.42 -10.30 6.26
C TRP A 314 13.36 -9.63 4.89
N HIS A 315 14.39 -8.91 4.43
CA HIS A 315 14.33 -8.11 3.20
C HIS A 315 14.67 -8.94 1.95
N TRP A 316 13.67 -9.20 1.11
CA TRP A 316 13.80 -9.95 -0.14
C TRP A 316 13.33 -9.12 -1.33
N GLU A 317 14.00 -9.27 -2.46
CA GLU A 317 13.66 -8.54 -3.68
C GLU A 317 13.42 -9.49 -4.85
N PHE A 318 12.38 -9.21 -5.64
CA PHE A 318 12.16 -9.89 -6.91
C PHE A 318 13.13 -9.35 -7.97
N ARG A 319 14.18 -10.13 -8.27
CA ARG A 319 15.24 -9.82 -9.22
C ARG A 319 15.60 -11.05 -10.07
N PRO A 320 14.71 -11.46 -10.99
CA PRO A 320 14.84 -12.75 -11.69
C PRO A 320 16.14 -12.88 -12.49
N ASN A 321 16.62 -11.79 -13.09
CA ASN A 321 17.89 -11.80 -13.84
C ASN A 321 19.10 -12.08 -12.93
N GLU A 322 19.13 -11.48 -11.75
CA GLU A 322 20.21 -11.65 -10.77
C GLU A 322 20.11 -13.00 -10.05
N ALA A 323 18.88 -13.48 -9.84
CA ALA A 323 18.63 -14.81 -9.30
C ALA A 323 19.15 -15.94 -10.22
N ASN A 324 18.96 -15.78 -11.54
CA ASN A 324 19.42 -16.72 -12.57
C ASN A 324 20.94 -16.64 -12.84
N HIS A 325 21.55 -15.49 -12.58
CA HIS A 325 22.98 -15.26 -12.78
C HIS A 325 23.54 -14.53 -11.56
N PRO A 326 23.82 -15.20 -10.43
CA PRO A 326 24.34 -14.52 -9.25
C PRO A 326 25.76 -14.00 -9.55
N PRO A 327 26.01 -12.68 -9.76
CA PRO A 327 27.37 -12.18 -9.80
C PRO A 327 28.08 -12.51 -8.49
N GLY A 328 29.37 -12.78 -8.57
CA GLY A 328 30.24 -13.06 -7.41
C GLY A 328 30.33 -11.96 -6.36
N ARG A 329 29.58 -10.85 -6.51
CA ARG A 329 29.41 -9.77 -5.54
C ARG A 329 28.06 -9.79 -4.80
N PHE A 330 27.07 -10.56 -5.21
CA PHE A 330 25.92 -10.80 -4.33
C PHE A 330 26.38 -11.72 -3.22
N LYS A 331 26.59 -11.12 -2.06
CA LYS A 331 26.90 -11.87 -0.85
C LYS A 331 25.68 -12.72 -0.51
N ARG A 332 25.67 -13.97 -0.96
CA ARG A 332 25.00 -15.08 -0.29
C ARG A 332 25.61 -15.25 1.10
N ASN A 333 25.46 -14.27 1.98
CA ASN A 333 25.90 -14.39 3.36
C ASN A 333 24.99 -15.43 4.02
N GLY A 334 25.52 -16.65 4.15
CA GLY A 334 24.84 -17.83 4.69
C GLY A 334 24.95 -19.08 3.83
N VAL A 335 25.34 -19.00 2.55
CA VAL A 335 25.56 -20.18 1.69
C VAL A 335 27.06 -20.39 1.55
N ASN A 336 27.63 -21.35 2.28
CA ASN A 336 28.95 -21.87 1.93
C ASN A 336 28.81 -22.76 0.68
N PRO A 337 29.78 -22.75 -0.25
CA PRO A 337 29.88 -23.79 -1.27
C PRO A 337 30.08 -25.19 -0.66
#